data_AF-A0A0K8V9B2-F1
#
_entry.id   AF-A0A0K8V9B2-F1
#
_cell.length_a   1.000
_cell.length_b   1.000
_cell.length_c   1.000
_cell.angle_alpha   90.00
_cell.angle_beta   90.00
_cell.angle_gamma   90.00
#
_symmetry.space_group_name_H-M   'P 1'
#
loop_
_entity.id
_entity.type
_entity.pdbx_description
1 polymer ?
#
loop_
_entity_poly.entity_id
_entity_poly.type
_entity_poly.pdbx_seq_one_letter_code
_entity_poly.pdbx_strand_id
1 'polypeptide(L)'
;MWQMMELIYQVFKKDGIDYFIDIMPALHNYVTVDTPAFLSNPNRLLAMFDMCKTMLTTNPGEDPECHAAKLLEVIILQCKGQIDSVIPMFVELALSRLTREVQSSELRTMCLQVVIAALYYNPQLLLTVLEKMSQPSNESISSHFIKQWLHDTDCFLGIHDRKLCVLGLCTLISLGDAKPPVLSEVAAKIIPNLILLFDGLKRAYESRAQEEEDEEEEEDEDDCEEALSSDEDEVDEFASNYLEQIAEISKTKAAEAGFEMKAEIKDDEDSDDEEEESVDDLNETALEGFTTPIDDEEEDSAVDEYVTFKEVFSALSSQDPAWYALLTTGLTTEQTKALQEIVVTADQRKAAKESKIIEKRGGFAFPQQTVPTSFKFGS
;
A
#
# COMPACT_ATOMS: atom_id res chain seq x y z
N MET A 1 -16.96 -7.35 20.28
CA MET A 1 -16.23 -6.91 19.06
C MET A 1 -17.21 -6.33 18.03
N TRP A 2 -18.03 -7.11 17.32
CA TRP A 2 -18.93 -6.60 16.26
C TRP A 2 -19.94 -5.51 16.67
N GLN A 3 -20.44 -5.52 17.91
CA GLN A 3 -21.28 -4.43 18.43
C GLN A 3 -20.53 -3.08 18.50
N MET A 4 -19.20 -3.11 18.70
CA MET A 4 -18.39 -1.89 18.69
C MET A 4 -18.29 -1.32 17.27
N MET A 5 -18.19 -2.15 16.24
CA MET A 5 -18.24 -1.70 14.84
C MET A 5 -19.56 -0.98 14.53
N GLU A 6 -20.69 -1.51 15.03
CA GLU A 6 -22.00 -0.86 14.88
C GLU A 6 -22.05 0.49 15.61
N LEU A 7 -21.45 0.59 16.80
CA LEU A 7 -21.34 1.86 17.54
C LEU A 7 -20.44 2.86 16.83
N ILE A 8 -19.29 2.43 16.31
CA ILE A 8 -18.37 3.26 15.50
C ILE A 8 -19.15 3.86 14.31
N TYR A 9 -19.89 3.03 13.58
CA TYR A 9 -20.72 3.50 12.48
C TYR A 9 -21.79 4.51 12.94
N GLN A 10 -22.48 4.25 14.05
CA GLN A 10 -23.48 5.18 14.59
C GLN A 10 -22.87 6.54 15.00
N VAL A 11 -21.69 6.53 15.61
CA VAL A 11 -20.96 7.75 15.99
C VAL A 11 -20.54 8.52 14.75
N PHE A 12 -19.94 7.83 13.76
CA PHE A 12 -19.57 8.40 12.48
C PHE A 12 -20.76 9.11 11.80
N LYS A 13 -21.92 8.44 11.72
CA LYS A 13 -23.12 9.03 11.09
C LYS A 13 -23.71 10.23 11.82
N LYS A 14 -23.41 10.39 13.12
CA LYS A 14 -23.97 11.47 13.93
C LYS A 14 -23.14 12.75 13.77
N ASP A 15 -21.91 12.72 14.27
CA ASP A 15 -21.00 13.88 14.31
C ASP A 15 -19.53 13.43 14.24
N GLY A 16 -19.24 12.21 13.77
CA GLY A 16 -17.91 11.58 13.88
C GLY A 16 -17.09 11.58 12.58
N ILE A 17 -17.47 12.40 11.60
CA ILE A 17 -16.78 12.47 10.29
C ILE A 17 -15.32 12.92 10.44
N ASP A 18 -15.06 13.88 11.31
CA ASP A 18 -13.73 14.48 11.50
C ASP A 18 -12.72 13.48 12.10
N TYR A 19 -13.18 12.39 12.72
CA TYR A 19 -12.35 11.35 13.33
C TYR A 19 -12.16 10.13 12.42
N PHE A 20 -12.45 10.24 11.12
CA PHE A 20 -12.39 9.09 10.21
C PHE A 20 -10.98 8.47 10.16
N ILE A 21 -9.94 9.31 10.13
CA ILE A 21 -8.54 8.87 10.13
C ILE A 21 -8.22 8.10 11.42
N ASP A 22 -8.60 8.63 12.59
CA ASP A 22 -8.38 7.96 13.89
C ASP A 22 -9.09 6.60 13.99
N ILE A 23 -10.23 6.47 13.30
CA ILE A 23 -11.05 5.25 13.28
C ILE A 23 -10.52 4.23 12.26
N MET A 24 -9.79 4.67 11.23
CA MET A 24 -9.35 3.85 10.11
C MET A 24 -8.58 2.58 10.52
N PRO A 25 -7.60 2.61 11.44
CA PRO A 25 -6.92 1.39 11.92
C PRO A 25 -7.87 0.34 12.50
N ALA A 26 -8.94 0.77 13.19
CA ALA A 26 -9.94 -0.17 13.69
C ALA A 26 -10.76 -0.78 12.54
N LEU A 27 -11.15 0.02 11.54
CA LEU A 27 -11.92 -0.45 10.39
C LEU A 27 -11.13 -1.46 9.56
N HIS A 28 -9.85 -1.16 9.32
CA HIS A 28 -8.91 -2.07 8.67
C HIS A 28 -8.88 -3.43 9.38
N ASN A 29 -8.66 -3.44 10.70
CA ASN A 29 -8.63 -4.66 11.50
C ASN A 29 -9.95 -5.46 11.46
N TYR A 30 -11.11 -4.79 11.42
CA TYR A 30 -12.40 -5.48 11.26
C TYR A 30 -12.52 -6.22 9.93
N VAL A 31 -11.81 -5.78 8.90
CA VAL A 31 -11.80 -6.37 7.56
C VAL A 31 -10.74 -7.46 7.47
N THR A 32 -9.54 -7.25 8.01
CA THR A 32 -8.37 -8.10 7.78
C THR A 32 -8.23 -9.27 8.77
N VAL A 33 -8.62 -9.11 10.04
CA VAL A 33 -8.38 -10.12 11.09
C VAL A 33 -9.29 -11.35 10.96
N ASP A 34 -10.57 -11.16 10.66
CA ASP A 34 -11.55 -12.25 10.49
C ASP A 34 -12.52 -11.92 9.34
N THR A 35 -11.99 -11.96 8.11
CA THR A 35 -12.76 -11.72 6.87
C THR A 35 -14.03 -12.58 6.78
N PRO A 36 -13.99 -13.90 7.10
CA PRO A 36 -15.21 -14.72 7.08
C PRO A 36 -16.30 -14.21 8.02
N ALA A 37 -15.94 -13.81 9.25
CA ALA A 37 -16.92 -13.22 10.15
C ALA A 37 -17.37 -11.85 9.65
N PHE A 38 -16.50 -10.99 9.12
CA PHE A 38 -16.90 -9.72 8.50
C PHE A 38 -17.98 -9.91 7.42
N LEU A 39 -17.74 -10.84 6.49
CA LEU A 39 -18.64 -11.12 5.37
C LEU A 39 -19.92 -11.88 5.75
N SER A 40 -19.96 -12.53 6.93
CA SER A 40 -21.15 -13.24 7.41
C SER A 40 -22.39 -12.35 7.59
N ASN A 41 -22.20 -11.03 7.72
CA ASN A 41 -23.28 -10.05 7.81
C ASN A 41 -23.07 -8.93 6.77
N PRO A 42 -23.87 -8.88 5.69
CA PRO A 42 -23.68 -7.92 4.61
C PRO A 42 -23.83 -6.46 5.05
N ASN A 43 -24.53 -6.21 6.16
CA ASN A 43 -24.66 -4.85 6.71
C ASN A 43 -23.30 -4.27 7.15
N ARG A 44 -22.32 -5.10 7.46
CA ARG A 44 -20.98 -4.64 7.87
C ARG A 44 -20.23 -4.04 6.69
N LEU A 45 -20.21 -4.75 5.58
CA LEU A 45 -19.67 -4.26 4.31
C LEU A 45 -20.39 -3.00 3.83
N LEU A 46 -21.73 -2.97 3.93
CA LEU A 46 -22.51 -1.79 3.55
C LEU A 46 -22.24 -0.59 4.47
N ALA A 47 -22.02 -0.81 5.77
CA ALA A 47 -21.65 0.26 6.70
C ALA A 47 -20.27 0.83 6.36
N MET A 48 -19.27 -0.02 6.08
CA MET A 48 -17.94 0.43 5.63
C MET A 48 -18.04 1.26 4.36
N PHE A 49 -18.78 0.76 3.36
CA PHE A 49 -18.99 1.49 2.11
C PHE A 49 -19.71 2.83 2.34
N ASP A 50 -20.72 2.91 3.21
CA ASP A 50 -21.41 4.17 3.48
C ASP A 50 -20.49 5.21 4.15
N MET A 51 -19.56 4.78 5.00
CA MET A 51 -18.54 5.66 5.58
C MET A 51 -17.60 6.19 4.50
N CYS A 52 -17.00 5.32 3.68
CA CYS A 52 -16.14 5.72 2.56
C CYS A 52 -16.88 6.65 1.57
N LYS A 53 -18.13 6.31 1.24
CA LYS A 53 -18.98 7.12 0.37
C LYS A 53 -19.22 8.51 0.96
N THR A 54 -19.46 8.61 2.26
CA THR A 54 -19.62 9.90 2.92
C THR A 54 -18.35 10.72 2.72
N MET A 55 -17.17 10.18 3.03
CA MET A 55 -15.89 10.88 2.89
C MET A 55 -15.64 11.36 1.45
N LEU A 56 -15.78 10.47 0.47
CA LEU A 56 -15.52 10.77 -0.95
C LEU A 56 -16.57 11.68 -1.61
N THR A 57 -17.66 12.02 -0.93
CA THR A 57 -18.73 12.89 -1.49
C THR A 57 -18.94 14.19 -0.73
N THR A 58 -18.59 14.28 0.56
CA THR A 58 -18.79 15.49 1.37
C THR A 58 -17.60 16.44 1.38
N ASN A 59 -16.47 16.07 0.78
CA ASN A 59 -15.26 16.89 0.68
C ASN A 59 -14.71 17.38 2.03
N PRO A 60 -14.44 16.48 3.00
CA PRO A 60 -13.88 16.84 4.31
C PRO A 60 -12.42 17.32 4.24
N GLY A 61 -11.72 17.04 3.15
CA GLY A 61 -10.28 17.24 2.95
C GLY A 61 -9.72 16.09 2.11
N GLU A 62 -8.59 16.28 1.43
CA GLU A 62 -8.04 15.22 0.57
C GLU A 62 -7.47 14.05 1.37
N ASP A 63 -6.87 14.30 2.54
CA ASP A 63 -6.29 13.26 3.38
C ASP A 63 -7.32 12.23 3.93
N PRO A 64 -8.47 12.64 4.51
CA PRO A 64 -9.56 11.69 4.83
C PRO A 64 -10.14 10.99 3.60
N GLU A 65 -10.11 11.65 2.43
CA GLU A 65 -10.54 11.04 1.16
C GLU A 65 -9.54 9.96 0.70
N CYS A 66 -8.23 10.16 0.88
CA CYS A 66 -7.18 9.16 0.64
C CYS A 66 -7.42 7.92 1.50
N HIS A 67 -7.61 8.09 2.82
CA HIS A 67 -7.93 7.01 3.75
C HIS A 67 -9.21 6.24 3.36
N ALA A 68 -10.23 6.97 2.90
CA ALA A 68 -11.48 6.35 2.47
C ALA A 68 -11.30 5.51 1.20
N ALA A 69 -10.51 5.99 0.23
CA ALA A 69 -10.15 5.24 -0.96
C ALA A 69 -9.28 4.02 -0.62
N LYS A 70 -8.30 4.16 0.28
CA LYS A 70 -7.47 3.06 0.78
C LYS A 70 -8.32 1.97 1.44
N LEU A 71 -9.32 2.33 2.24
CA LEU A 71 -10.24 1.34 2.85
C LEU A 71 -11.04 0.55 1.79
N LEU A 72 -11.49 1.21 0.72
CA LEU A 72 -12.16 0.51 -0.38
C LEU A 72 -11.23 -0.48 -1.07
N GLU A 73 -9.98 -0.08 -1.32
CA GLU A 73 -8.94 -0.94 -1.89
C GLU A 73 -8.65 -2.15 -0.99
N VAL A 74 -8.40 -1.93 0.31
CA VAL A 74 -8.19 -3.00 1.31
C VAL A 74 -9.34 -4.00 1.27
N ILE A 75 -10.60 -3.54 1.27
CA ILE A 75 -11.77 -4.41 1.20
C ILE A 75 -11.79 -5.23 -0.09
N ILE A 76 -11.46 -4.62 -1.24
CA ILE A 76 -11.41 -5.32 -2.53
C ILE A 76 -10.36 -6.43 -2.50
N LEU A 77 -9.14 -6.14 -2.03
CA LEU A 77 -8.04 -7.10 -2.02
C LEU A 77 -8.24 -8.19 -0.97
N GLN A 78 -8.69 -7.83 0.25
CA GLN A 78 -8.93 -8.78 1.34
C GLN A 78 -10.07 -9.75 1.02
N CYS A 79 -11.14 -9.27 0.38
CA CYS A 79 -12.34 -10.06 0.13
C CYS A 79 -12.36 -10.68 -1.28
N LYS A 80 -11.19 -10.92 -1.88
CA LYS A 80 -11.06 -11.38 -3.27
C LYS A 80 -11.94 -12.60 -3.57
N GLY A 81 -12.78 -12.50 -4.60
CA GLY A 81 -13.71 -13.54 -5.06
C GLY A 81 -14.99 -13.70 -4.25
N GLN A 82 -15.26 -12.85 -3.26
CA GLN A 82 -16.40 -13.02 -2.34
C GLN A 82 -17.40 -11.85 -2.36
N ILE A 83 -17.10 -10.75 -3.06
CA ILE A 83 -17.85 -9.49 -2.98
C ILE A 83 -18.26 -8.90 -4.34
N ASP A 84 -18.37 -9.74 -5.38
CA ASP A 84 -18.70 -9.36 -6.77
C ASP A 84 -19.87 -8.36 -6.88
N SER A 85 -20.89 -8.51 -6.04
CA SER A 85 -22.09 -7.68 -6.07
C SER A 85 -21.87 -6.20 -5.70
N VAL A 86 -20.83 -5.88 -4.92
CA VAL A 86 -20.56 -4.50 -4.47
C VAL A 86 -19.44 -3.81 -5.26
N ILE A 87 -18.60 -4.56 -6.00
CA ILE A 87 -17.53 -4.02 -6.84
C ILE A 87 -18.02 -2.87 -7.75
N PRO A 88 -19.19 -2.96 -8.43
CA PRO A 88 -19.67 -1.86 -9.26
C PRO A 88 -19.81 -0.54 -8.50
N MET A 89 -20.30 -0.58 -7.26
CA MET A 89 -20.53 0.61 -6.43
C MET A 89 -19.21 1.23 -5.95
N PHE A 90 -18.19 0.41 -5.69
CA PHE A 90 -16.86 0.87 -5.26
C PHE A 90 -16.15 1.59 -6.42
N VAL A 91 -16.16 0.96 -7.60
CA VAL A 91 -15.58 1.53 -8.82
C VAL A 91 -16.30 2.82 -9.23
N GLU A 92 -17.63 2.85 -9.17
CA GLU A 92 -18.41 4.04 -9.49
C GLU A 92 -18.06 5.22 -8.57
N LEU A 93 -17.92 4.94 -7.27
CA LEU A 93 -17.59 5.95 -6.28
C LEU A 93 -16.20 6.55 -6.52
N ALA A 94 -15.18 5.72 -6.72
CA ALA A 94 -13.80 6.17 -6.98
C ALA A 94 -13.71 6.97 -8.29
N LEU A 95 -14.31 6.47 -9.38
CA LEU A 95 -14.32 7.19 -10.66
C LEU A 95 -15.12 8.49 -10.59
N SER A 96 -16.22 8.52 -9.85
CA SER A 96 -16.99 9.75 -9.63
C SER A 96 -16.18 10.80 -8.88
N ARG A 97 -15.36 10.39 -7.89
CA ARG A 97 -14.46 11.32 -7.19
C ARG A 97 -13.44 11.95 -8.12
N LEU A 98 -12.91 11.19 -9.09
CA LEU A 98 -11.97 11.68 -10.11
C LEU A 98 -12.60 12.66 -11.13
N THR A 99 -13.93 12.78 -11.20
CA THR A 99 -14.59 13.79 -12.05
C THR A 99 -14.63 15.19 -11.42
N ARG A 100 -14.36 15.27 -10.12
CA ARG A 100 -14.25 16.52 -9.37
C ARG A 100 -12.79 17.00 -9.39
N GLU A 101 -12.57 18.25 -9.00
CA GLU A 101 -11.22 18.76 -8.80
C GLU A 101 -10.46 17.89 -7.77
N VAL A 102 -9.23 17.54 -8.11
CA VAL A 102 -8.29 16.79 -7.27
C VAL A 102 -6.99 17.58 -7.30
N GLN A 103 -6.50 17.99 -6.12
CA GLN A 103 -5.35 18.87 -5.96
C GLN A 103 -4.06 18.07 -5.84
N SER A 104 -4.04 17.02 -5.00
CA SER A 104 -2.89 16.14 -4.81
C SER A 104 -2.79 15.04 -5.87
N SER A 105 -1.57 14.60 -6.14
CA SER A 105 -1.31 13.34 -6.86
C SER A 105 -1.75 12.13 -6.03
N GLU A 106 -1.58 12.17 -4.72
CA GLU A 106 -1.91 11.08 -3.80
C GLU A 106 -3.39 10.70 -3.83
N LEU A 107 -4.32 11.66 -3.71
CA LEU A 107 -5.74 11.33 -3.78
C LEU A 107 -6.13 10.75 -5.15
N ARG A 108 -5.48 11.23 -6.21
CA ARG A 108 -5.69 10.74 -7.56
C ARG A 108 -5.20 9.29 -7.68
N THR A 109 -4.01 8.97 -7.19
CA THR A 109 -3.47 7.61 -7.21
C THR A 109 -4.28 6.66 -6.34
N MET A 110 -4.71 7.07 -5.14
CA MET A 110 -5.59 6.28 -4.28
C MET A 110 -6.92 5.93 -4.97
N CYS A 111 -7.54 6.90 -5.64
CA CYS A 111 -8.76 6.62 -6.42
C CYS A 111 -8.49 5.69 -7.61
N LEU A 112 -7.35 5.83 -8.29
CA LEU A 112 -6.94 4.90 -9.36
C LEU A 112 -6.71 3.49 -8.81
N GLN A 113 -6.10 3.36 -7.63
CA GLN A 113 -5.83 2.07 -6.99
C GLN A 113 -7.08 1.29 -6.65
N VAL A 114 -8.18 1.94 -6.25
CA VAL A 114 -9.48 1.25 -6.10
C VAL A 114 -9.90 0.55 -7.39
N VAL A 115 -9.68 1.19 -8.54
CA VAL A 115 -10.01 0.62 -9.86
C VAL A 115 -8.99 -0.45 -10.28
N ILE A 116 -7.71 -0.26 -9.97
CA ILE A 116 -6.64 -1.26 -10.23
C ILE A 116 -6.86 -2.51 -9.37
N ALA A 117 -7.21 -2.36 -8.10
CA ALA A 117 -7.59 -3.45 -7.21
C ALA A 117 -8.81 -4.20 -7.76
N ALA A 118 -9.82 -3.50 -8.29
CA ALA A 118 -10.97 -4.13 -8.94
C ALA A 118 -10.57 -4.90 -10.23
N LEU A 119 -9.59 -4.39 -10.99
CA LEU A 119 -9.03 -5.07 -12.17
C LEU A 119 -8.35 -6.37 -11.75
N TYR A 120 -7.50 -6.30 -10.73
CA TYR A 120 -6.78 -7.45 -10.18
C TYR A 120 -7.72 -8.46 -9.50
N TYR A 121 -8.82 -7.99 -8.90
CA TYR A 121 -9.86 -8.79 -8.27
C TYR A 121 -10.58 -9.68 -9.28
N ASN A 122 -11.18 -9.06 -10.32
CA ASN A 122 -11.90 -9.76 -11.37
C ASN A 122 -11.95 -8.87 -12.64
N PRO A 123 -11.05 -9.10 -13.61
CA PRO A 123 -10.92 -8.20 -14.76
C PRO A 123 -12.19 -8.19 -15.63
N GLN A 124 -12.87 -9.31 -15.78
CA GLN A 124 -14.09 -9.40 -16.59
C GLN A 124 -15.24 -8.60 -15.97
N LEU A 125 -15.37 -8.66 -14.64
CA LEU A 125 -16.33 -7.86 -13.91
C LEU A 125 -16.03 -6.37 -14.05
N LEU A 126 -14.77 -5.95 -13.87
CA LEU A 126 -14.40 -4.55 -14.02
C LEU A 126 -14.72 -4.04 -15.44
N LEU A 127 -14.31 -4.76 -16.48
CA LEU A 127 -14.60 -4.38 -17.87
C LEU A 127 -16.11 -4.20 -18.11
N THR A 128 -16.92 -5.14 -17.60
CA THR A 128 -18.39 -5.06 -17.68
C THR A 128 -18.94 -3.83 -16.95
N VAL A 129 -18.35 -3.46 -15.81
CA VAL A 129 -18.74 -2.27 -15.04
C VAL A 129 -18.41 -1.00 -15.83
N LEU A 130 -17.18 -0.88 -16.33
CA LEU A 130 -16.70 0.28 -17.09
C LEU A 130 -17.48 0.48 -18.39
N GLU A 131 -17.88 -0.61 -19.07
CA GLU A 131 -18.69 -0.55 -20.29
C GLU A 131 -20.12 -0.04 -20.05
N LYS A 132 -20.70 -0.34 -18.87
CA LYS A 132 -22.07 0.09 -18.51
C LYS A 132 -22.12 1.53 -18.05
N MET A 133 -21.01 2.07 -17.56
CA MET A 133 -20.94 3.45 -17.15
C MET A 133 -20.88 4.37 -18.38
N SER A 134 -21.75 5.38 -18.41
CA SER A 134 -21.77 6.38 -19.47
C SER A 134 -21.06 7.66 -19.01
N GLN A 135 -20.13 8.18 -19.80
CA GLN A 135 -19.60 9.53 -19.61
C GLN A 135 -20.17 10.52 -20.63
N PRO A 136 -20.20 11.83 -20.31
CA PRO A 136 -20.59 12.87 -21.26
C PRO A 136 -19.62 12.99 -22.45
N SER A 137 -18.39 12.49 -22.30
CA SER A 137 -17.35 12.48 -23.32
C SER A 137 -17.60 11.42 -24.40
N ASN A 138 -17.05 11.63 -25.59
CA ASN A 138 -17.02 10.62 -26.66
C ASN A 138 -15.98 9.51 -26.40
N GLU A 139 -15.08 9.69 -25.41
CA GLU A 139 -14.10 8.68 -25.01
C GLU A 139 -14.69 7.69 -24.00
N SER A 140 -14.35 6.40 -24.13
CA SER A 140 -14.78 5.40 -23.15
C SER A 140 -14.09 5.60 -21.81
N ILE A 141 -14.79 5.27 -20.73
CA ILE A 141 -14.25 5.38 -19.35
C ILE A 141 -13.00 4.52 -19.19
N SER A 142 -13.00 3.31 -19.78
CA SER A 142 -11.83 2.45 -19.81
C SER A 142 -10.62 3.09 -20.51
N SER A 143 -10.85 3.84 -21.58
CA SER A 143 -9.78 4.58 -22.28
C SER A 143 -9.22 5.70 -21.43
N HIS A 144 -10.11 6.51 -20.85
CA HIS A 144 -9.70 7.60 -19.97
C HIS A 144 -8.93 7.09 -18.75
N PHE A 145 -9.46 6.07 -18.06
CA PHE A 145 -8.82 5.44 -16.90
C PHE A 145 -7.42 4.91 -17.23
N ILE A 146 -7.27 4.12 -18.30
CA ILE A 146 -5.97 3.53 -18.66
C ILE A 146 -4.95 4.62 -19.03
N LYS A 147 -5.38 5.68 -19.74
CA LYS A 147 -4.50 6.80 -20.09
C LYS A 147 -4.06 7.58 -18.85
N GLN A 148 -4.98 7.85 -17.92
CA GLN A 148 -4.68 8.55 -16.68
C GLN A 148 -3.75 7.72 -15.79
N TRP A 149 -4.05 6.43 -15.63
CA TRP A 149 -3.22 5.52 -14.86
C TRP A 149 -1.78 5.47 -15.39
N LEU A 150 -1.58 5.27 -16.69
CA LEU A 150 -0.24 5.26 -17.27
C LEU A 150 0.46 6.63 -17.22
N HIS A 151 -0.29 7.73 -17.15
CA HIS A 151 0.26 9.07 -17.01
C HIS A 151 0.80 9.32 -15.61
N ASP A 152 0.08 8.87 -14.58
CA ASP A 152 0.42 9.11 -13.16
C ASP A 152 1.25 7.96 -12.54
N THR A 153 1.87 7.10 -13.36
CA THR A 153 2.63 5.93 -12.84
C THR A 153 3.76 6.34 -11.90
N ASP A 154 4.39 7.48 -12.15
CA ASP A 154 5.46 8.05 -11.32
C ASP A 154 4.99 8.58 -9.97
N CYS A 155 3.67 8.74 -9.78
CA CYS A 155 3.05 9.15 -8.53
C CYS A 155 2.69 7.97 -7.61
N PHE A 156 2.89 6.72 -8.04
CA PHE A 156 2.71 5.54 -7.17
C PHE A 156 3.96 5.42 -6.29
N LEU A 157 3.79 5.75 -5.01
CA LEU A 157 4.84 5.78 -4.01
C LEU A 157 4.70 4.56 -3.08
N GLY A 158 5.74 4.18 -2.38
CA GLY A 158 5.65 2.98 -1.54
C GLY A 158 5.92 1.64 -2.21
N ILE A 159 6.04 0.59 -1.39
CA ILE A 159 6.13 -0.79 -1.86
C ILE A 159 4.74 -1.26 -2.31
N HIS A 160 3.73 -1.04 -1.48
CA HIS A 160 2.36 -1.51 -1.73
C HIS A 160 1.80 -0.98 -3.05
N ASP A 161 1.78 0.35 -3.24
CA ASP A 161 1.10 0.96 -4.39
C ASP A 161 1.79 0.54 -5.70
N ARG A 162 3.13 0.49 -5.69
CA ARG A 162 3.92 0.04 -6.84
C ARG A 162 3.68 -1.44 -7.13
N LYS A 163 3.62 -2.28 -6.11
CA LYS A 163 3.30 -3.72 -6.24
C LYS A 163 1.90 -3.91 -6.85
N LEU A 164 0.88 -3.23 -6.32
CA LEU A 164 -0.48 -3.28 -6.85
C LEU A 164 -0.54 -2.80 -8.30
N CYS A 165 0.18 -1.72 -8.63
CA CYS A 165 0.28 -1.17 -9.98
C CYS A 165 0.90 -2.17 -10.95
N VAL A 166 2.00 -2.83 -10.58
CA VAL A 166 2.65 -3.89 -11.39
C VAL A 166 1.69 -5.07 -11.61
N LEU A 167 1.05 -5.57 -10.56
CA LEU A 167 0.09 -6.68 -10.65
C LEU A 167 -1.12 -6.32 -11.52
N GLY A 168 -1.59 -5.08 -11.41
CA GLY A 168 -2.63 -4.51 -12.26
C GLY A 168 -2.22 -4.50 -13.73
N LEU A 169 -1.04 -3.96 -14.05
CA LEU A 169 -0.54 -3.86 -15.43
C LEU A 169 -0.30 -5.26 -16.01
N CYS A 170 0.21 -6.20 -15.22
CA CYS A 170 0.34 -7.62 -15.59
C CYS A 170 -1.02 -8.25 -15.93
N THR A 171 -2.05 -7.94 -15.13
CA THR A 171 -3.43 -8.38 -15.40
C THR A 171 -3.96 -7.76 -16.69
N LEU A 172 -3.72 -6.47 -16.90
CA LEU A 172 -4.17 -5.71 -18.06
C LEU A 172 -3.59 -6.24 -19.38
N ILE A 173 -2.29 -6.52 -19.43
CA ILE A 173 -1.64 -7.04 -20.64
C ILE A 173 -2.00 -8.51 -20.93
N SER A 174 -2.50 -9.23 -19.92
CA SER A 174 -2.88 -10.64 -20.01
C SER A 174 -4.37 -10.87 -20.36
N LEU A 175 -5.13 -9.82 -20.68
CA LEU A 175 -6.57 -9.92 -20.95
C LEU A 175 -6.93 -10.69 -22.24
N GLY A 176 -5.96 -11.04 -23.09
CA GLY A 176 -6.20 -11.78 -24.33
C GLY A 176 -7.15 -11.04 -25.29
N ASP A 177 -8.26 -11.65 -25.64
CA ASP A 177 -9.26 -11.04 -26.54
C ASP A 177 -10.13 -9.97 -25.86
N ALA A 178 -10.13 -9.91 -24.52
CA ALA A 178 -10.88 -8.91 -23.75
C ALA A 178 -10.11 -7.57 -23.58
N LYS A 179 -8.92 -7.45 -24.21
CA LYS A 179 -8.10 -6.24 -24.19
C LYS A 179 -8.89 -5.02 -24.72
N PRO A 180 -9.04 -3.93 -23.94
CA PRO A 180 -9.65 -2.69 -24.44
C PRO A 180 -8.87 -2.11 -25.63
N PRO A 181 -9.55 -1.54 -26.66
CA PRO A 181 -8.88 -1.02 -27.85
C PRO A 181 -7.78 0.02 -27.58
N VAL A 182 -7.96 0.83 -26.53
CA VAL A 182 -6.98 1.83 -26.07
C VAL A 182 -5.60 1.23 -25.81
N LEU A 183 -5.51 -0.05 -25.43
CA LEU A 183 -4.23 -0.69 -25.12
C LEU A 183 -3.28 -0.68 -26.31
N SER A 184 -3.80 -0.80 -27.53
CA SER A 184 -2.96 -0.70 -28.74
C SER A 184 -2.41 0.72 -28.95
N GLU A 185 -3.15 1.74 -28.53
CA GLU A 185 -2.72 3.15 -28.64
C GLU A 185 -1.62 3.49 -27.63
N VAL A 186 -1.69 2.90 -26.43
CA VAL A 186 -0.76 3.19 -25.32
C VAL A 186 0.32 2.12 -25.14
N ALA A 187 0.36 1.09 -25.99
CA ALA A 187 1.23 -0.07 -25.85
C ALA A 187 2.71 0.30 -25.62
N ALA A 188 3.21 1.30 -26.35
CA ALA A 188 4.58 1.79 -26.24
C ALA A 188 4.95 2.40 -24.86
N LYS A 189 3.95 2.72 -24.03
CA LYS A 189 4.14 3.27 -22.68
C LYS A 189 4.08 2.22 -21.58
N ILE A 190 3.50 1.05 -21.82
CA ILE A 190 3.23 0.06 -20.78
C ILE A 190 4.53 -0.50 -20.19
N ILE A 191 5.45 -0.94 -21.05
CA ILE A 191 6.72 -1.52 -20.61
C ILE A 191 7.63 -0.47 -19.94
N PRO A 192 7.81 0.75 -20.48
CA PRO A 192 8.53 1.81 -19.76
C PRO A 192 7.98 2.11 -18.36
N ASN A 193 6.66 2.15 -18.20
CA ASN A 193 6.02 2.34 -16.90
C ASN A 193 6.26 1.16 -15.95
N LEU A 194 6.21 -0.09 -16.44
CA LEU A 194 6.60 -1.26 -15.64
C LEU A 194 8.05 -1.19 -15.16
N ILE A 195 8.98 -0.77 -16.03
CA ILE A 195 10.39 -0.59 -15.65
C ILE A 195 10.51 0.46 -14.55
N LEU A 196 9.84 1.61 -14.69
CA LEU A 196 9.82 2.67 -13.68
C LEU A 196 9.34 2.15 -12.31
N LEU A 197 8.26 1.37 -12.31
CA LEU A 197 7.72 0.77 -11.08
C LEU A 197 8.70 -0.21 -10.45
N PHE A 198 9.37 -1.06 -11.24
CA PHE A 198 10.37 -2.00 -10.74
C PHE A 198 11.64 -1.32 -10.22
N ASP A 199 12.06 -0.20 -10.82
CA ASP A 199 13.16 0.61 -10.32
C ASP A 199 12.79 1.31 -8.99
N GLY A 200 11.52 1.71 -8.83
CA GLY A 200 10.97 2.19 -7.57
C GLY A 200 10.91 1.10 -6.49
N LEU A 201 10.34 -0.06 -6.83
CA LEU A 201 10.26 -1.22 -5.93
C LEU A 201 11.63 -1.68 -5.46
N LYS A 202 12.61 -1.77 -6.37
CA LYS A 202 13.96 -2.18 -6.01
C LYS A 202 14.55 -1.27 -4.93
N ARG A 203 14.43 0.04 -5.08
CA ARG A 203 14.91 1.02 -4.09
C ARG A 203 14.15 0.90 -2.76
N ALA A 204 12.83 0.80 -2.83
CA ALA A 204 12.00 0.69 -1.62
C ALA A 204 12.28 -0.60 -0.83
N TYR A 205 12.48 -1.74 -1.49
CA TYR A 205 12.91 -2.97 -0.80
C TYR A 205 14.32 -2.88 -0.24
N GLU A 206 15.25 -2.18 -0.91
CA GLU A 206 16.61 -1.94 -0.39
C GLU A 206 16.59 -1.02 0.84
N SER A 207 15.70 -0.02 0.90
CA SER A 207 15.49 0.85 2.07
C SER A 207 14.93 0.07 3.26
N ARG A 208 13.82 -0.64 3.05
CA ARG A 208 13.18 -1.44 4.11
C ARG A 208 14.12 -2.49 4.71
N ALA A 209 14.96 -3.12 3.87
CA ALA A 209 15.93 -4.09 4.36
C ALA A 209 17.06 -3.44 5.19
N GLN A 210 17.43 -2.19 4.92
CA GLN A 210 18.41 -1.46 5.72
C GLN A 210 17.81 -1.02 7.06
N GLU A 211 16.56 -0.53 7.05
CA GLU A 211 15.84 -0.19 8.28
C GLU A 211 15.66 -1.40 9.20
N GLU A 212 15.30 -2.57 8.65
CA GLU A 212 15.22 -3.83 9.40
C GLU A 212 16.59 -4.25 9.98
N GLU A 213 17.70 -4.07 9.23
CA GLU A 213 19.06 -4.37 9.71
C GLU A 213 19.52 -3.41 10.81
N ASP A 214 19.22 -2.10 10.68
CA ASP A 214 19.59 -1.08 11.67
C ASP A 214 18.80 -1.27 12.99
N GLU A 215 17.51 -1.64 12.92
CA GLU A 215 16.71 -1.97 14.11
C GLU A 215 17.25 -3.21 14.84
N GLU A 216 17.69 -4.26 14.11
CA GLU A 216 18.32 -5.44 14.71
C GLU A 216 19.67 -5.12 15.38
N GLU A 217 20.46 -4.19 14.82
CA GLU A 217 21.74 -3.76 15.41
C GLU A 217 21.56 -2.92 16.69
N GLU A 218 20.52 -2.08 16.78
CA GLU A 218 20.23 -1.29 17.99
C GLU A 218 19.66 -2.15 19.14
N GLU A 219 18.90 -3.21 18.85
CA GLU A 219 18.42 -4.15 19.89
C GLU A 219 19.56 -4.97 20.54
N ASP A 220 20.68 -5.18 19.84
CA ASP A 220 21.86 -5.90 20.35
C ASP A 220 22.79 -5.03 21.22
N GLU A 221 22.67 -3.68 21.19
CA GLU A 221 23.45 -2.78 22.07
C GLU A 221 22.82 -2.58 23.47
N ASP A 222 21.55 -2.96 23.67
CA ASP A 222 20.84 -2.80 24.94
C ASP A 222 20.97 -4.01 25.91
N ASP A 223 21.78 -5.03 25.56
CA ASP A 223 22.23 -6.08 26.51
C ASP A 223 23.48 -5.65 27.32
N CYS A 224 23.50 -4.38 27.74
CA CYS A 224 24.46 -3.90 28.72
C CYS A 224 24.02 -4.28 30.15
N GLU A 225 24.30 -5.52 30.54
CA GLU A 225 24.51 -5.89 31.95
C GLU A 225 25.60 -4.99 32.58
N GLU A 226 25.22 -3.94 33.30
CA GLU A 226 25.89 -3.30 34.47
C GLU A 226 25.34 -1.85 34.58
N ALA A 227 24.57 -1.44 35.59
CA ALA A 227 25.02 -1.40 36.97
C ALA A 227 23.84 -1.12 37.91
N LEU A 228 23.43 -2.14 38.66
CA LEU A 228 22.94 -1.93 40.02
C LEU A 228 24.14 -1.55 40.90
N SER A 229 24.52 -0.27 40.92
CA SER A 229 25.35 0.28 42.00
C SER A 229 24.80 1.62 42.47
N SER A 230 24.15 1.57 43.64
CA SER A 230 23.92 2.67 44.56
C SER A 230 25.21 3.48 44.79
N ASP A 231 25.21 4.79 44.53
CA ASP A 231 25.37 5.83 45.58
C ASP A 231 25.35 7.27 45.02
N GLU A 232 24.52 8.07 45.68
CA GLU A 232 24.68 9.48 46.11
C GLU A 232 24.86 10.66 45.09
N ASP A 233 23.85 11.54 45.15
CA ASP A 233 23.90 13.01 45.24
C ASP A 233 24.37 13.89 44.05
N GLU A 234 23.42 14.57 43.38
CA GLU A 234 23.14 16.01 43.55
C GLU A 234 22.02 16.46 42.58
N VAL A 235 20.92 16.94 43.16
CA VAL A 235 19.71 17.43 42.47
C VAL A 235 19.84 18.94 42.30
N ASP A 236 19.93 19.45 41.07
CA ASP A 236 19.90 20.90 40.81
C ASP A 236 18.45 21.42 40.85
N GLU A 237 18.00 21.72 42.07
CA GLU A 237 16.64 22.14 42.43
C GLU A 237 16.44 23.66 42.23
N PHE A 238 16.82 24.22 41.07
CA PHE A 238 16.65 25.67 40.82
C PHE A 238 15.99 26.08 39.49
N ALA A 239 15.71 25.16 38.55
CA ALA A 239 15.08 25.52 37.27
C ALA A 239 13.54 25.62 37.33
N SER A 240 12.87 24.89 38.24
CA SER A 240 11.39 24.82 38.26
C SER A 240 10.70 26.05 38.87
N ASN A 241 11.37 26.79 39.77
CA ASN A 241 10.72 27.88 40.52
C ASN A 241 10.67 29.22 39.77
N TYR A 242 11.44 29.40 38.69
CA TYR A 242 11.52 30.66 37.96
C TYR A 242 10.34 30.87 36.99
N LEU A 243 9.90 29.80 36.32
CA LEU A 243 8.77 29.83 35.37
C LEU A 243 7.42 29.97 36.06
N GLU A 244 7.21 29.31 37.21
CA GLU A 244 5.99 29.48 38.02
C GLU A 244 5.86 30.90 38.59
N GLN A 245 6.97 31.51 38.99
CA GLN A 245 6.96 32.87 39.55
C GLN A 245 6.59 33.94 38.51
N ILE A 246 6.93 33.74 37.23
CA ILE A 246 6.54 34.64 36.13
C ILE A 246 5.05 34.46 35.77
N ALA A 247 4.53 33.23 35.86
CA ALA A 247 3.11 32.92 35.63
C ALA A 247 2.19 33.48 36.74
N GLU A 248 2.64 33.53 37.99
CA GLU A 248 1.87 34.13 39.09
C GLU A 248 1.80 35.67 39.00
N ILE A 249 2.92 36.34 38.66
CA ILE A 249 3.00 37.80 38.56
C ILE A 249 2.12 38.34 37.42
N SER A 250 1.96 37.56 36.34
CA SER A 250 1.12 37.90 35.20
C SER A 250 -0.38 37.70 35.49
N LYS A 251 -0.76 36.65 36.24
CA LYS A 251 -2.15 36.47 36.72
C LYS A 251 -2.62 37.55 37.70
N THR A 252 -1.76 37.99 38.63
CA THR A 252 -2.14 38.99 39.64
C THR A 252 -2.38 40.38 39.03
N LYS A 253 -1.56 40.81 38.05
CA LYS A 253 -1.75 42.11 37.37
C LYS A 253 -2.94 42.13 36.41
N ALA A 254 -3.34 41.00 35.84
CA ALA A 254 -4.52 40.90 34.97
C ALA A 254 -5.84 40.97 35.76
N ALA A 255 -5.88 40.40 36.97
CA ALA A 255 -7.04 40.46 37.87
C ALA A 255 -7.36 41.87 38.38
N GLU A 256 -6.35 42.72 38.59
CA GLU A 256 -6.52 44.14 38.96
C GLU A 256 -7.11 45.00 37.84
N ALA A 257 -7.03 44.54 36.59
CA ALA A 257 -7.55 45.22 35.40
C ALA A 257 -8.90 44.67 34.90
N GLY A 258 -9.48 43.67 35.58
CA GLY A 258 -10.82 43.15 35.31
C GLY A 258 -10.97 42.29 34.05
N PHE A 259 -9.89 41.64 33.57
CA PHE A 259 -9.92 40.75 32.41
C PHE A 259 -9.40 39.35 32.79
N GLU A 260 -10.14 38.30 32.41
CA GLU A 260 -9.75 36.90 32.63
C GLU A 260 -8.99 36.39 31.40
N MET A 261 -7.73 35.99 31.57
CA MET A 261 -6.87 35.44 30.51
C MET A 261 -6.52 33.99 30.86
N LYS A 262 -6.82 33.04 29.97
CA LYS A 262 -6.27 31.69 29.99
C LYS A 262 -5.22 31.58 28.89
N ALA A 263 -3.95 31.73 29.26
CA ALA A 263 -2.82 31.37 28.43
C ALA A 263 -2.27 30.04 28.98
N GLU A 264 -2.35 28.98 28.19
CA GLU A 264 -1.51 27.79 28.35
C GLU A 264 -0.41 27.88 27.30
N ILE A 265 0.83 27.78 27.76
CA ILE A 265 2.04 27.80 26.93
C ILE A 265 2.42 26.33 26.69
N LYS A 266 2.56 25.93 25.42
CA LYS A 266 3.53 24.92 25.00
C LYS A 266 4.19 25.38 23.70
N ASP A 267 5.50 25.20 23.69
CA ASP A 267 6.51 25.72 22.77
C ASP A 267 6.29 25.29 21.31
N ASP A 268 5.94 26.25 20.46
CA ASP A 268 6.23 26.24 19.02
C ASP A 268 7.55 27.00 18.84
N GLU A 269 8.64 26.28 18.64
CA GLU A 269 9.78 26.82 17.89
C GLU A 269 9.63 26.36 16.45
N ASP A 270 9.29 27.31 15.59
CA ASP A 270 9.37 27.24 14.14
C ASP A 270 10.77 26.73 13.72
N SER A 271 10.88 25.45 13.36
CA SER A 271 11.89 25.00 12.39
C SER A 271 11.22 25.05 11.02
N ASP A 272 11.43 26.14 10.29
CA ASP A 272 11.33 26.15 8.83
C ASP A 272 12.51 25.33 8.25
N ASP A 273 12.61 24.05 8.65
CA ASP A 273 13.26 23.05 7.84
C ASP A 273 12.20 22.61 6.85
N GLU A 274 12.18 23.24 5.68
CA GLU A 274 11.88 22.47 4.47
C GLU A 274 12.97 21.39 4.40
N GLU A 275 12.81 20.32 5.20
CA GLU A 275 13.49 19.07 4.98
C GLU A 275 13.19 18.75 3.52
N GLU A 276 14.20 18.87 2.67
CA GLU A 276 14.17 18.16 1.39
C GLU A 276 13.99 16.71 1.81
N GLU A 277 12.73 16.25 1.87
CA GLU A 277 12.36 14.84 2.02
C GLU A 277 13.32 14.12 1.09
N SER A 278 14.22 13.36 1.71
CA SER A 278 15.26 12.69 0.96
C SER A 278 14.54 11.79 -0.06
N VAL A 279 15.19 11.46 -1.18
CA VAL A 279 14.56 10.58 -2.17
C VAL A 279 14.23 9.20 -1.58
N ASP A 280 14.74 8.88 -0.39
CA ASP A 280 14.34 7.73 0.43
C ASP A 280 13.03 7.94 1.21
N ASP A 281 12.67 9.15 1.62
CA ASP A 281 11.43 9.46 2.34
C ASP A 281 10.17 9.29 1.46
N LEU A 282 10.35 9.24 0.14
CA LEU A 282 9.30 8.93 -0.84
C LEU A 282 9.06 7.41 -1.01
N ASN A 283 9.75 6.57 -0.24
CA ASN A 283 9.64 5.11 -0.32
C ASN A 283 8.64 4.51 0.66
N GLU A 284 8.18 5.24 1.68
CA GLU A 284 7.13 4.77 2.58
C GLU A 284 6.00 5.81 2.67
N THR A 285 4.78 5.43 2.30
CA THR A 285 3.60 6.30 2.43
C THR A 285 2.93 6.06 3.78
N ALA A 286 2.33 7.09 4.36
CA ALA A 286 1.57 6.98 5.63
C ALA A 286 0.44 5.91 5.59
N LEU A 287 0.00 5.52 4.39
CA LEU A 287 -1.04 4.53 4.17
C LEU A 287 -0.52 3.08 4.04
N GLU A 288 0.80 2.85 4.01
CA GLU A 288 1.39 1.51 3.90
C GLU A 288 1.16 0.64 5.15
N GLY A 289 0.94 1.26 6.31
CA GLY A 289 0.50 0.55 7.50
C GLY A 289 -0.84 -0.21 7.34
N PHE A 290 -1.65 0.13 6.32
CA PHE A 290 -2.89 -0.58 6.00
C PHE A 290 -2.65 -1.75 5.04
N THR A 291 -2.04 -2.81 5.56
CA THR A 291 -1.63 -4.01 4.81
C THR A 291 -2.81 -4.80 4.23
N THR A 292 -2.53 -5.60 3.20
CA THR A 292 -3.48 -6.42 2.45
C THR A 292 -2.85 -7.78 2.10
N PRO A 293 -3.60 -8.75 1.53
CA PRO A 293 -3.03 -10.05 1.18
C PRO A 293 -1.95 -10.02 0.10
N ILE A 294 -1.82 -8.93 -0.66
CA ILE A 294 -0.71 -8.81 -1.62
C ILE A 294 0.59 -8.40 -0.93
N ASP A 295 0.55 -7.92 0.31
CA ASP A 295 1.73 -7.49 1.08
C ASP A 295 2.33 -8.64 1.89
N ASP A 296 1.59 -9.74 2.05
CA ASP A 296 2.09 -10.95 2.70
C ASP A 296 3.22 -11.57 1.86
N GLU A 297 4.41 -11.68 2.45
CA GLU A 297 5.59 -12.31 1.86
C GLU A 297 5.87 -13.72 2.43
N GLU A 298 5.26 -14.06 3.57
CA GLU A 298 5.59 -15.27 4.33
C GLU A 298 4.77 -16.49 3.93
N GLU A 299 3.54 -16.26 3.47
CA GLU A 299 2.64 -17.32 3.04
C GLU A 299 3.18 -18.08 1.82
N ASP A 300 2.96 -19.40 1.79
CA ASP A 300 3.26 -20.22 0.61
C ASP A 300 2.55 -19.67 -0.65
N SER A 301 1.35 -19.08 -0.47
CA SER A 301 0.53 -18.40 -1.48
C SER A 301 0.95 -16.97 -1.82
N ALA A 302 1.92 -16.37 -1.12
CA ALA A 302 2.35 -14.99 -1.32
C ALA A 302 2.67 -14.70 -2.80
N VAL A 303 2.09 -13.61 -3.31
CA VAL A 303 2.25 -13.19 -4.70
C VAL A 303 3.48 -12.29 -4.81
N ASP A 304 4.43 -12.71 -5.64
CA ASP A 304 5.62 -11.92 -5.97
C ASP A 304 5.43 -11.23 -7.33
N GLU A 305 5.60 -9.92 -7.36
CA GLU A 305 5.37 -9.07 -8.53
C GLU A 305 6.43 -9.25 -9.62
N TYR A 306 7.68 -9.55 -9.28
CA TYR A 306 8.73 -9.84 -10.26
C TYR A 306 8.48 -11.19 -10.93
N VAL A 307 8.15 -12.21 -10.13
CA VAL A 307 7.80 -13.55 -10.64
C VAL A 307 6.54 -13.49 -11.49
N THR A 308 5.50 -12.79 -11.03
CA THR A 308 4.25 -12.60 -11.77
C THR A 308 4.50 -11.93 -13.11
N PHE A 309 5.27 -10.83 -13.13
CA PHE A 309 5.63 -10.15 -14.37
C PHE A 309 6.42 -11.06 -15.31
N LYS A 310 7.44 -11.78 -14.82
CA LYS A 310 8.22 -12.71 -15.64
C LYS A 310 7.32 -13.77 -16.29
N GLU A 311 6.41 -14.38 -15.52
CA GLU A 311 5.51 -15.42 -16.00
C GLU A 311 4.55 -14.89 -17.07
N VAL A 312 3.93 -13.74 -16.81
CA VAL A 312 3.05 -13.05 -17.78
C VAL A 312 3.81 -12.68 -19.04
N PHE A 313 4.96 -12.02 -18.92
CA PHE A 313 5.75 -11.53 -20.04
C PHE A 313 6.27 -12.69 -20.91
N SER A 314 6.69 -13.79 -20.28
CA SER A 314 7.09 -15.01 -20.98
C SER A 314 5.91 -15.67 -21.69
N ALA A 315 4.75 -15.76 -21.03
CA ALA A 315 3.54 -16.33 -21.61
C ALA A 315 3.09 -15.54 -22.85
N LEU A 316 3.12 -14.20 -22.79
CA LEU A 316 2.78 -13.31 -23.90
C LEU A 316 3.61 -13.59 -25.16
N SER A 317 4.92 -13.82 -25.01
CA SER A 317 5.80 -14.12 -26.14
C SER A 317 5.38 -15.37 -26.93
N SER A 318 4.70 -16.32 -26.27
CA SER A 318 4.25 -17.58 -26.85
C SER A 318 2.78 -17.57 -27.28
N GLN A 319 1.91 -16.90 -26.52
CA GLN A 319 0.46 -16.93 -26.72
C GLN A 319 -0.03 -15.82 -27.67
N ASP A 320 0.56 -14.63 -27.61
CA ASP A 320 0.22 -13.50 -28.48
C ASP A 320 1.52 -12.79 -28.95
N PRO A 321 2.26 -13.38 -29.90
CA PRO A 321 3.53 -12.83 -30.37
C PRO A 321 3.40 -11.44 -31.00
N ALA A 322 2.23 -11.13 -31.57
CA ALA A 322 1.95 -9.82 -32.17
C ALA A 322 1.81 -8.75 -31.09
N TRP A 323 1.08 -9.04 -30.02
CA TRP A 323 0.98 -8.15 -28.87
C TRP A 323 2.32 -7.98 -28.14
N TYR A 324 3.04 -9.08 -27.92
CA TYR A 324 4.39 -9.03 -27.35
C TYR A 324 5.31 -8.11 -28.19
N ALA A 325 5.32 -8.28 -29.52
CA ALA A 325 6.10 -7.43 -30.39
C ALA A 325 5.67 -5.96 -30.28
N LEU A 326 4.38 -5.66 -30.19
CA LEU A 326 3.90 -4.28 -30.04
C LEU A 326 4.37 -3.64 -28.73
N LEU A 327 4.42 -4.40 -27.63
CA LEU A 327 4.95 -3.95 -26.34
C LEU A 327 6.46 -3.70 -26.37
N THR A 328 7.22 -4.47 -27.15
CA THR A 328 8.70 -4.44 -27.11
C THR A 328 9.37 -3.70 -28.26
N THR A 329 8.68 -3.42 -29.37
CA THR A 329 9.31 -2.87 -30.60
C THR A 329 9.94 -1.49 -30.38
N GLY A 330 9.39 -0.67 -29.48
CA GLY A 330 9.85 0.70 -29.23
C GLY A 330 10.91 0.84 -28.14
N LEU A 331 11.36 -0.26 -27.54
CA LEU A 331 12.24 -0.20 -26.37
C LEU A 331 13.66 0.23 -26.73
N THR A 332 14.23 1.10 -25.88
CA THR A 332 15.65 1.46 -25.98
C THR A 332 16.54 0.31 -25.53
N THR A 333 17.84 0.40 -25.85
CA THR A 333 18.84 -0.56 -25.34
C THR A 333 18.87 -0.60 -23.82
N GLU A 334 18.73 0.56 -23.16
CA GLU A 334 18.68 0.68 -21.70
C GLU A 334 17.43 0.01 -21.13
N GLN A 335 16.25 0.27 -21.69
CA GLN A 335 15.01 -0.38 -21.27
C GLN A 335 15.04 -1.89 -21.48
N THR A 336 15.64 -2.36 -22.59
CA THR A 336 15.81 -3.80 -22.85
C THR A 336 16.73 -4.44 -21.81
N LYS A 337 17.79 -3.73 -21.37
CA LYS A 337 18.68 -4.21 -20.30
C LYS A 337 17.96 -4.25 -18.96
N ALA A 338 17.20 -3.20 -18.61
CA ALA A 338 16.41 -3.15 -17.38
C ALA A 338 15.41 -4.32 -17.30
N LEU A 339 14.72 -4.65 -18.41
CA LEU A 339 13.87 -5.83 -18.47
C LEU A 339 14.61 -7.15 -18.19
N GLN A 340 15.83 -7.30 -18.72
CA GLN A 340 16.63 -8.50 -18.46
C GLN A 340 17.00 -8.59 -16.98
N GLU A 341 17.35 -7.47 -16.36
CA GLU A 341 17.65 -7.39 -14.92
C GLU A 341 16.43 -7.76 -14.07
N ILE A 342 15.25 -7.23 -14.39
CA ILE A 342 13.98 -7.59 -13.72
C ILE A 342 13.72 -9.10 -13.79
N VAL A 343 13.95 -9.72 -14.96
CA VAL A 343 13.79 -11.18 -15.14
C VAL A 343 14.79 -11.98 -14.30
N VAL A 344 16.04 -11.50 -14.18
CA VAL A 344 17.06 -12.12 -13.34
C VAL A 344 16.67 -12.02 -11.86
N THR A 345 16.21 -10.85 -11.40
CA THR A 345 15.71 -10.65 -10.04
C THR A 345 14.52 -11.57 -9.76
N ALA A 346 13.59 -11.72 -10.70
CA ALA A 346 12.47 -12.65 -10.57
C ALA A 346 12.94 -14.10 -10.33
N ASP A 347 13.98 -14.56 -11.04
CA ASP A 347 14.55 -15.89 -10.83
C ASP A 347 15.21 -16.04 -9.46
N GLN A 348 15.92 -15.00 -9.00
CA GLN A 348 16.54 -14.98 -7.69
C GLN A 348 15.49 -15.04 -6.57
N ARG A 349 14.44 -14.20 -6.64
CA ARG A 349 13.35 -14.20 -5.65
C ARG A 349 12.60 -15.52 -5.62
N LYS A 350 12.33 -16.12 -6.79
CA LYS A 350 11.71 -17.45 -6.88
C LYS A 350 12.55 -18.53 -6.22
N ALA A 351 13.85 -18.58 -6.52
CA ALA A 351 14.76 -19.55 -5.93
C ALA A 351 14.93 -19.37 -4.41
N ALA A 352 14.97 -18.12 -3.93
CA ALA A 352 15.01 -17.80 -2.51
C ALA A 352 13.74 -18.26 -1.78
N LYS A 353 12.55 -17.99 -2.36
CA LYS A 353 11.27 -18.48 -1.82
C LYS A 353 11.21 -20.00 -1.75
N GLU A 354 11.59 -20.69 -2.84
CA GLU A 354 11.64 -22.15 -2.86
C GLU A 354 12.61 -22.72 -1.81
N SER A 355 13.75 -22.06 -1.59
CA SER A 355 14.73 -22.44 -0.57
C SER A 355 14.16 -22.29 0.85
N LYS A 356 13.51 -21.16 1.16
CA LYS A 356 12.83 -20.92 2.44
C LYS A 356 11.71 -21.96 2.69
N ILE A 357 10.94 -22.32 1.67
CA ILE A 357 9.90 -23.37 1.77
C ILE A 357 10.50 -24.74 2.09
N ILE A 358 11.62 -25.10 1.45
CA ILE A 358 12.33 -26.36 1.70
C ILE A 358 12.87 -26.41 3.14
N GLU A 359 13.42 -25.29 3.62
CA GLU A 359 13.90 -25.16 5.00
C GLU A 359 12.75 -25.32 6.01
N LYS A 360 11.63 -24.61 5.83
CA LYS A 360 10.41 -24.75 6.66
C LYS A 360 9.89 -26.20 6.69
N ARG A 361 10.11 -26.99 5.63
CA ARG A 361 9.72 -28.41 5.54
C ARG A 361 10.75 -29.39 6.12
N GLY A 362 11.80 -28.92 6.77
CA GLY A 362 12.83 -29.75 7.41
C GLY A 362 14.00 -30.13 6.51
N GLY A 363 14.23 -29.39 5.41
CA GLY A 363 15.36 -29.55 4.51
C GLY A 363 15.18 -30.62 3.43
N PHE A 364 16.18 -30.76 2.55
CA PHE A 364 16.16 -31.78 1.51
C PHE A 364 16.25 -33.18 2.13
N ALA A 365 15.23 -34.01 1.93
CA ALA A 365 15.30 -35.43 2.20
C ALA A 365 16.26 -36.09 1.19
N PHE A 366 17.53 -36.22 1.56
CA PHE A 366 18.46 -37.03 0.77
C PHE A 366 17.90 -38.46 0.72
N PRO A 367 17.69 -39.04 -0.47
CA PRO A 367 17.34 -40.46 -0.53
C PRO A 367 18.44 -41.20 0.20
N GLN A 368 18.08 -41.99 1.22
CA GLN A 368 19.02 -42.84 1.95
C GLN A 368 19.81 -43.66 0.93
N GLN A 369 21.02 -43.21 0.61
CA GLN A 369 21.97 -44.04 -0.09
C GLN A 369 22.22 -45.21 0.85
N THR A 370 21.74 -46.39 0.45
CA THR A 370 22.07 -47.63 1.12
C THR A 370 23.60 -47.74 1.12
N VAL A 371 24.21 -47.46 2.27
CA VAL A 371 25.65 -47.62 2.46
C VAL A 371 25.94 -49.09 2.16
N PRO A 372 26.72 -49.43 1.11
CA PRO A 372 27.02 -50.81 0.82
C PRO A 372 27.76 -51.41 2.01
N THR A 373 27.16 -52.40 2.68
CA THR A 373 27.73 -53.07 3.86
C THR A 373 28.97 -53.90 3.55
N SER A 374 29.38 -53.99 2.28
CA SER A 374 30.64 -54.59 1.87
C SER A 374 31.37 -53.74 0.85
N PHE A 375 32.37 -52.99 1.31
CA PHE A 375 33.44 -52.50 0.45
C PHE A 375 34.47 -53.62 0.28
N LYS A 376 34.50 -54.26 -0.90
CA LYS A 376 35.60 -55.17 -1.26
C LYS A 376 36.79 -54.35 -1.73
N PHE A 377 37.78 -54.15 -0.85
CA PHE A 377 39.15 -53.92 -1.31
C PHE A 377 39.64 -55.25 -1.91
N GLY A 378 40.02 -55.24 -3.18
CA GLY A 378 40.19 -56.45 -3.99
C GLY A 378 41.22 -57.45 -3.45
N SER A 379 40.93 -58.74 -3.66
CA SER A 379 41.82 -59.78 -4.20
C SER A 379 40.96 -60.87 -4.84
#